data_AF-A0A7S1TQQ3-F1
#
_entry.id   AF-A0A7S1TQQ3-F1
#
_cell.length_a   1.000
_cell.length_b   1.000
_cell.length_c   1.000
_cell.angle_alpha   90.00
_cell.angle_beta   90.00
_cell.angle_gamma   90.00
#
_symmetry.space_group_name_H-M   'P 1'
#
loop_
_entity.id
_entity.type
_entity.pdbx_description
1 polymer ?
#
loop_
_entity_poly.entity_id
_entity_poly.type
_entity_poly.pdbx_seq_one_letter_code
_entity_poly.pdbx_strand_id
1 'polypeptide(L)'
;LTLTPTLTLTLARKMRPLALAALLLLCGGAAGLASPRVGAKAPAFVPPPPKEDDTVDQFCRATNALFRQLTIKPVRDYIDVVESSDASGPLNTIDTLTTPPQVPGVPRPVWLTILGSVPTGLVWYGYYKFSVEEELFQDELRREGRVTGCGGYGTLLPFVFCILGGGAASILPPFCFTPLGGLLIQAGSAWILLGQVNLYRRVNELWVEKYGGEAPLHAWWALLPPPLDVVVGLRQVHFLSKFWTDVRGEDWKGDVVAEELFPFISSERFTLKEFVTQPKRWFWFSKEWEDLDFLDPPKPQK
;
A
#
# COMPACT_ATOMS: atom_id res chain seq x y z
N LEU A 1 -17.46 -13.70 7.84
CA LEU A 1 -16.87 -12.81 8.87
C LEU A 1 -17.95 -11.89 9.42
N THR A 2 -18.71 -12.35 10.42
CA THR A 2 -19.65 -11.52 11.18
C THR A 2 -18.87 -10.77 12.25
N LEU A 3 -18.59 -9.49 12.02
CA LEU A 3 -17.96 -8.62 13.01
C LEU A 3 -18.94 -8.40 14.16
N THR A 4 -18.49 -8.56 15.40
CA THR A 4 -19.35 -8.29 16.55
C THR A 4 -19.68 -6.79 16.60
N PRO A 5 -20.89 -6.39 17.06
CA PRO A 5 -21.27 -4.97 17.16
C PRO A 5 -20.26 -4.14 17.95
N THR A 6 -19.65 -4.74 18.97
CA THR A 6 -18.61 -4.15 19.81
C THR A 6 -17.33 -3.82 19.02
N LEU A 7 -16.91 -4.72 18.13
CA LEU A 7 -15.74 -4.49 17.28
C LEU A 7 -16.00 -3.37 16.27
N THR A 8 -17.18 -3.36 15.65
CA THR A 8 -17.60 -2.32 14.69
C THR A 8 -17.63 -0.92 15.33
N LEU A 9 -18.16 -0.82 16.56
CA LEU A 9 -18.26 0.46 17.27
C LEU A 9 -16.90 0.94 17.80
N THR A 10 -16.03 0.00 18.18
CA THR A 10 -14.64 0.27 18.58
C THR A 10 -13.79 0.70 17.38
N LEU A 11 -13.91 0.02 16.23
CA LEU A 11 -13.30 0.45 14.97
C LEU A 11 -13.80 1.83 14.58
N ALA A 12 -15.12 2.09 14.62
CA ALA A 12 -15.66 3.40 14.27
C ALA A 12 -15.12 4.52 15.19
N ARG A 13 -14.96 4.28 16.50
CA ARG A 13 -14.37 5.25 17.44
C ARG A 13 -12.87 5.44 17.26
N LYS A 14 -12.10 4.37 17.03
CA LYS A 14 -10.64 4.44 16.81
C LYS A 14 -10.27 4.90 15.40
N MET A 15 -11.14 4.68 14.42
CA MET A 15 -10.99 5.16 13.05
C MET A 15 -11.60 6.54 12.84
N ARG A 16 -12.39 7.10 13.76
CA ARG A 16 -12.74 8.53 13.75
C ARG A 16 -11.47 9.38 13.62
N PRO A 17 -10.41 9.16 14.40
CA PRO A 17 -9.12 9.81 14.20
C PRO A 17 -8.56 9.73 12.77
N LEU A 18 -8.69 8.58 12.13
CA LEU A 18 -8.11 8.24 10.83
C LEU A 18 -8.95 8.81 9.68
N ALA A 19 -10.28 8.72 9.79
CA ALA A 19 -11.24 9.36 8.91
C ALA A 19 -11.18 10.88 9.06
N LEU A 20 -10.98 11.40 10.28
CA LEU A 20 -10.74 12.82 10.52
C LEU A 20 -9.37 13.21 9.98
N ALA A 21 -8.28 12.48 10.21
CA ALA A 21 -6.96 12.75 9.63
C ALA A 21 -7.03 12.77 8.09
N ALA A 22 -7.75 11.84 7.48
CA ALA A 22 -8.03 11.84 6.04
C ALA A 22 -8.91 13.04 5.63
N LEU A 23 -9.96 13.38 6.39
CA LEU A 23 -10.77 14.58 6.14
C LEU A 23 -9.99 15.87 6.38
N LEU A 24 -9.00 15.89 7.27
CA LEU A 24 -8.16 17.03 7.62
C LEU A 24 -6.99 17.17 6.63
N LEU A 25 -6.49 16.05 6.09
CA LEU A 25 -5.70 15.98 4.85
C LEU A 25 -6.49 16.58 3.68
N LEU A 26 -7.83 16.43 3.66
CA LEU A 26 -8.72 16.97 2.63
C LEU A 26 -9.23 18.41 2.92
N CYS A 27 -9.28 18.87 4.18
CA CYS A 27 -9.99 20.11 4.56
C CYS A 27 -9.20 21.08 5.46
N GLY A 28 -7.93 20.85 5.77
CA GLY A 28 -7.09 21.82 6.49
C GLY A 28 -7.56 22.21 7.90
N GLY A 29 -8.48 21.45 8.50
CA GLY A 29 -8.90 21.66 9.89
C GLY A 29 -7.91 21.02 10.87
N ALA A 30 -7.65 21.66 12.00
CA ALA A 30 -6.96 21.04 13.12
C ALA A 30 -8.02 20.65 14.16
N ALA A 31 -8.37 19.36 14.19
CA ALA A 31 -9.12 18.79 15.31
C ALA A 31 -8.24 17.75 15.99
N GLY A 32 -7.99 17.96 17.30
CA GLY A 32 -7.01 17.24 18.08
C GLY A 32 -7.18 15.73 18.04
N LEU A 33 -6.25 15.06 17.36
CA LEU A 33 -6.09 13.63 17.40
C LEU A 33 -5.19 13.30 18.60
N ALA A 34 -5.71 12.51 19.53
CA ALA A 34 -4.90 12.00 20.63
C ALA A 34 -3.80 11.10 20.04
N SER A 35 -2.56 11.57 20.13
CA SER A 35 -1.36 10.83 19.72
C SER A 35 -1.25 9.56 20.57
N PRO A 36 -1.24 8.35 19.98
CA PRO A 36 -0.97 7.14 20.74
C PRO A 36 0.46 7.21 21.27
N ARG A 37 0.63 6.76 22.52
CA ARG A 37 1.85 6.83 23.32
C ARG A 37 3.11 6.57 22.50
N VAL A 38 3.88 7.63 22.28
CA VAL A 38 5.22 7.59 21.70
C VAL A 38 6.12 6.88 22.71
N GLY A 39 6.54 5.66 22.37
CA GLY A 39 7.69 5.02 22.99
C GLY A 39 8.93 5.90 22.81
N ALA A 40 9.95 5.70 23.64
CA ALA A 40 11.17 6.50 23.59
C ALA A 40 11.68 6.66 22.15
N LYS A 41 11.84 7.91 21.71
CA LYS A 41 12.30 8.25 20.36
C LYS A 41 13.74 7.75 20.23
N ALA A 42 13.91 6.63 19.53
CA ALA A 42 15.22 6.11 19.16
C ALA A 42 16.05 7.21 18.45
N PRO A 43 17.40 7.16 18.51
CA PRO A 43 18.24 8.14 17.85
C PRO A 43 17.83 8.22 16.38
N ALA A 44 17.50 9.43 15.92
CA ALA A 44 16.99 9.63 14.58
C ALA A 44 18.01 9.11 13.57
N PHE A 45 17.63 8.07 12.80
CA PHE A 45 18.40 7.62 11.66
C PHE A 45 18.70 8.81 10.75
N VAL A 46 19.99 9.04 10.50
CA VAL A 46 20.45 10.08 9.58
C VAL A 46 20.73 9.40 8.24
N PRO A 47 19.88 9.61 7.22
CA PRO A 47 20.10 8.98 5.92
C PRO A 47 21.40 9.49 5.30
N PRO A 48 22.15 8.63 4.57
CA PRO A 48 23.30 9.10 3.81
C PRO A 48 22.85 10.12 2.76
N PRO A 49 23.71 11.07 2.36
CA PRO A 49 23.38 12.00 1.29
C PRO A 49 23.11 11.23 -0.01
N PRO A 50 22.20 11.72 -0.87
CA PRO A 50 21.96 11.11 -2.17
C PRO A 50 23.24 11.16 -3.01
N LYS A 51 23.45 10.14 -3.84
CA LYS A 51 24.58 10.12 -4.78
C LYS A 51 24.34 11.16 -5.88
N GLU A 52 25.37 11.92 -6.25
CA GLU A 52 25.25 13.02 -7.22
C GLU A 52 24.81 12.57 -8.62
N ASP A 53 25.10 11.32 -8.99
CA ASP A 53 24.75 10.71 -10.28
C ASP A 53 23.41 9.97 -10.29
N ASP A 54 22.80 9.73 -9.12
CA ASP A 54 21.51 9.03 -9.00
C ASP A 54 20.34 10.02 -9.03
N THR A 55 19.91 10.40 -10.24
CA THR A 55 18.81 11.35 -10.45
C THR A 55 17.47 10.83 -9.93
N VAL A 56 17.27 9.50 -9.89
CA VAL A 56 16.05 8.89 -9.37
C VAL A 56 16.00 9.02 -7.86
N ASP A 57 17.09 8.66 -7.16
CA ASP A 57 17.20 8.81 -5.71
C ASP A 57 16.99 10.27 -5.27
N GLN A 58 17.65 11.21 -5.96
CA GLN A 58 17.51 12.65 -5.70
C GLN A 58 16.06 13.11 -5.90
N PHE A 59 15.44 12.76 -7.02
CA PHE A 59 14.06 13.13 -7.33
C PHE A 59 13.09 12.57 -6.29
N CYS A 60 13.22 11.29 -5.94
CA CYS A 60 12.35 10.61 -4.98
C CYS A 60 12.45 11.23 -3.58
N ARG A 61 13.67 11.49 -3.10
CA ARG A 61 13.88 12.16 -1.80
C ARG A 61 13.39 13.59 -1.79
N ALA A 62 13.68 14.36 -2.83
CA ALA A 62 13.23 15.75 -2.94
C ALA A 62 11.70 15.83 -2.96
N THR A 63 11.05 14.94 -3.72
CA THR A 63 9.58 14.87 -3.80
C THR A 63 8.98 14.46 -2.46
N ASN A 64 9.51 13.43 -1.80
CA ASN A 64 9.07 13.03 -0.45
C ASN A 64 9.22 14.19 0.55
N ALA A 65 10.39 14.84 0.58
CA ALA A 65 10.69 15.94 1.48
C ALA A 65 9.78 17.16 1.25
N LEU A 66 9.55 17.53 -0.01
CA LEU A 66 8.65 18.62 -0.39
C LEU A 66 7.24 18.37 0.16
N PHE A 67 6.65 17.21 -0.13
CA PHE A 67 5.28 16.91 0.29
C PHE A 67 5.17 16.68 1.80
N ARG A 68 6.23 16.20 2.46
CA ARG A 68 6.31 16.17 3.93
C ARG A 68 6.34 17.56 4.55
N GLN A 69 7.01 18.54 3.92
CA GLN A 69 7.01 19.93 4.37
C GLN A 69 5.64 20.60 4.18
N LEU A 70 4.95 20.29 3.08
CA LEU A 70 3.59 20.79 2.80
C LEU A 70 2.54 20.17 3.73
N THR A 71 2.83 19.04 4.37
CA THR A 71 1.91 18.39 5.32
C THR A 71 1.85 19.15 6.63
N ILE A 72 0.64 19.49 7.08
CA ILE A 72 0.43 20.17 8.36
C ILE A 72 0.96 19.33 9.52
N LYS A 73 1.58 20.01 10.50
CA LYS A 73 2.27 19.35 11.62
C LYS A 73 1.41 18.27 12.34
N PRO A 74 0.13 18.49 12.67
CA PRO A 74 -0.66 17.46 13.38
C PRO A 74 -0.83 16.17 12.58
N VAL A 75 -0.96 16.27 11.26
CA VAL A 75 -1.06 15.11 10.37
C VAL A 75 0.30 14.44 10.26
N ARG A 76 1.36 15.22 10.02
CA ARG A 76 2.73 14.72 9.94
C ARG A 76 3.14 13.99 11.21
N ASP A 77 2.86 14.55 12.38
CA ASP A 77 3.19 13.94 13.67
C ASP A 77 2.40 12.62 13.91
N TYR A 78 1.25 12.43 13.23
CA TYR A 78 0.46 11.20 13.29
C TYR A 78 0.93 10.13 12.30
N ILE A 79 1.38 10.52 11.10
CA ILE A 79 1.75 9.59 10.02
C ILE A 79 3.26 9.43 9.81
N ASP A 80 4.09 10.20 10.52
CA ASP A 80 5.54 10.05 10.47
C ASP A 80 5.97 8.67 10.95
N VAL A 81 7.04 8.16 10.34
CA VAL A 81 7.57 6.84 10.62
C VAL A 81 8.07 6.75 12.05
N VAL A 82 7.73 5.65 12.72
CA VAL A 82 8.24 5.32 14.05
C VAL A 82 9.12 4.07 13.99
N GLU A 83 10.11 3.99 14.87
CA GLU A 83 10.89 2.76 15.00
C GLU A 83 10.10 1.73 15.81
N SER A 84 10.11 0.47 15.36
CA SER A 84 9.51 -0.59 16.15
C SER A 84 10.35 -0.81 17.40
N SER A 85 9.75 -0.71 18.58
CA SER A 85 10.43 -1.14 19.80
C SER A 85 10.44 -2.66 19.87
N ASP A 86 11.62 -3.28 19.90
CA ASP A 86 11.77 -4.74 20.05
C ASP A 86 11.02 -5.31 21.28
N ALA A 87 10.72 -4.46 22.26
CA ALA A 87 10.03 -4.81 23.51
C ALA A 87 8.49 -4.91 23.41
N SER A 88 7.85 -4.49 22.31
CA SER A 88 6.38 -4.41 22.25
C SER A 88 5.66 -5.70 21.84
N GLY A 89 6.39 -6.74 21.42
CA GLY A 89 5.79 -7.97 20.91
C GLY A 89 4.94 -7.76 19.64
N PRO A 90 4.28 -8.82 19.13
CA PRO A 90 3.46 -8.72 17.93
C PRO A 90 2.25 -7.81 18.17
N LEU A 91 1.99 -6.91 17.22
CA LEU A 91 0.84 -6.01 17.28
C LEU A 91 -0.47 -6.79 17.27
N ASN A 92 -1.45 -6.34 18.06
CA ASN A 92 -2.81 -6.84 17.93
C ASN A 92 -3.49 -6.21 16.68
N THR A 93 -4.58 -6.81 16.22
CA THR A 93 -5.31 -6.39 15.01
C THR A 93 -5.61 -4.89 14.92
N ILE A 94 -6.03 -4.29 16.04
CA ILE A 94 -6.42 -2.87 16.06
C ILE A 94 -5.20 -1.97 16.02
N ASP A 95 -4.14 -2.35 16.72
CA ASP A 95 -2.89 -1.61 16.73
C ASP A 95 -2.21 -1.72 15.37
N THR A 96 -2.27 -2.87 14.69
CA THR A 96 -1.82 -3.04 13.29
C THR A 96 -2.58 -2.11 12.32
N LEU A 97 -3.89 -1.92 12.52
CA LEU A 97 -4.72 -1.04 11.67
C LEU A 97 -4.46 0.45 11.85
N THR A 98 -4.03 0.85 13.05
CA THR A 98 -4.01 2.26 13.47
C THR A 98 -2.60 2.80 13.72
N THR A 99 -1.61 1.91 13.71
CA THR A 99 -0.20 2.23 13.88
C THR A 99 0.32 3.04 12.68
N PRO A 100 1.13 4.08 12.94
CA PRO A 100 1.87 4.79 11.89
C PRO A 100 2.82 3.84 11.13
N PRO A 101 3.35 4.26 9.97
CA PRO A 101 4.40 3.52 9.28
C PRO A 101 5.53 3.16 10.26
N GLN A 102 6.04 1.93 10.22
CA GLN A 102 7.14 1.50 11.08
C GLN A 102 8.36 1.01 10.32
N VAL A 103 9.50 0.98 11.00
CA VAL A 103 10.69 0.30 10.48
C VAL A 103 11.16 -0.71 11.53
N PRO A 104 11.21 -2.01 11.20
CA PRO A 104 10.73 -2.64 9.95
C PRO A 104 9.23 -2.45 9.68
N GLY A 105 8.80 -2.57 8.42
CA GLY A 105 7.40 -2.35 8.01
C GLY A 105 6.40 -3.24 8.73
N VAL A 106 5.14 -2.81 8.86
CA VAL A 106 4.10 -3.54 9.60
C VAL A 106 3.37 -4.51 8.67
N PRO A 107 3.26 -5.81 9.03
CA PRO A 107 2.51 -6.77 8.24
C PRO A 107 1.00 -6.49 8.31
N ARG A 108 0.41 -6.16 7.16
CA ARG A 108 -1.02 -5.85 7.03
C ARG A 108 -1.65 -6.83 6.02
N PRO A 109 -2.16 -8.00 6.47
CA PRO A 109 -2.68 -9.02 5.57
C PRO A 109 -3.93 -8.53 4.81
N VAL A 110 -4.28 -9.23 3.74
CA VAL A 110 -5.35 -8.83 2.81
C VAL A 110 -6.68 -8.68 3.53
N TRP A 111 -7.05 -9.64 4.38
CA TRP A 111 -8.30 -9.56 5.15
C TRP A 111 -8.37 -8.31 6.03
N LEU A 112 -7.25 -7.91 6.62
CA LEU A 112 -7.17 -6.74 7.49
C LEU A 112 -7.29 -5.46 6.67
N THR A 113 -6.64 -5.44 5.51
CA THR A 113 -6.71 -4.35 4.55
C THR A 113 -8.14 -4.15 4.04
N ILE A 114 -8.84 -5.23 3.71
CA ILE A 114 -10.26 -5.19 3.31
C ILE A 114 -11.12 -4.69 4.47
N LEU A 115 -10.88 -5.18 5.70
CA LEU A 115 -11.63 -4.78 6.89
C LEU A 115 -11.51 -3.28 7.19
N GLY A 116 -10.33 -2.69 6.99
CA GLY A 116 -10.14 -1.24 7.13
C GLY A 116 -10.75 -0.46 5.95
N SER A 117 -10.57 -0.96 4.73
CA SER A 117 -10.88 -0.22 3.50
C SER A 117 -12.36 -0.19 3.14
N VAL A 118 -13.06 -1.32 3.21
CA VAL A 118 -14.46 -1.41 2.76
C VAL A 118 -15.39 -0.52 3.60
N PRO A 119 -15.35 -0.55 4.94
CA PRO A 119 -16.22 0.30 5.77
C PRO A 119 -15.90 1.80 5.66
N THR A 120 -14.70 2.16 5.20
CA THR A 120 -14.24 3.55 5.07
C THR A 120 -14.34 4.09 3.64
N GLY A 121 -14.91 3.33 2.70
CA GLY A 121 -14.97 3.75 1.30
C GLY A 121 -13.58 3.96 0.70
N LEU A 122 -12.63 3.06 0.99
CA LEU A 122 -11.23 3.08 0.55
C LEU A 122 -10.35 4.18 1.16
N VAL A 123 -10.86 5.00 2.08
CA VAL A 123 -10.03 6.00 2.78
C VAL A 123 -8.88 5.34 3.54
N TRP A 124 -9.16 4.25 4.26
CA TRP A 124 -8.10 3.50 4.94
C TRP A 124 -7.13 2.84 3.94
N TYR A 125 -7.58 2.47 2.74
CA TYR A 125 -6.68 1.96 1.71
C TYR A 125 -5.65 3.02 1.27
N GLY A 126 -6.06 4.28 1.20
CA GLY A 126 -5.14 5.40 1.00
C GLY A 126 -4.08 5.49 2.11
N TYR A 127 -4.49 5.37 3.37
CA TYR A 127 -3.56 5.32 4.50
C TYR A 127 -2.61 4.10 4.44
N TYR A 128 -3.13 2.93 4.08
CA TYR A 128 -2.32 1.73 3.85
C TYR A 128 -1.28 1.96 2.75
N LYS A 129 -1.67 2.57 1.63
CA LYS A 129 -0.76 2.91 0.52
C LYS A 129 0.32 3.86 0.95
N PHE A 130 -0.05 4.93 1.67
CA PHE A 130 0.90 5.84 2.27
C PHE A 130 1.89 5.07 3.16
N SER A 131 1.39 4.21 4.03
CA SER A 131 2.22 3.49 4.99
C SER A 131 3.21 2.56 4.32
N VAL A 132 2.74 1.71 3.40
CA VAL A 132 3.62 0.79 2.67
C VAL A 132 4.71 1.51 1.88
N GLU A 133 4.35 2.57 1.17
CA GLU A 133 5.31 3.36 0.39
C GLU A 133 6.38 3.98 1.29
N GLU A 134 5.96 4.55 2.43
CA GLU A 134 6.88 5.17 3.38
C GLU A 134 7.74 4.12 4.12
N GLU A 135 7.19 2.98 4.51
CA GLU A 135 7.94 1.87 5.12
C GLU A 135 9.04 1.36 4.16
N LEU A 136 8.69 1.16 2.89
CA LEU A 136 9.66 0.74 1.86
C LEU A 136 10.71 1.81 1.58
N PHE A 137 10.31 3.09 1.53
CA PHE A 137 11.24 4.20 1.36
C PHE A 137 12.28 4.24 2.49
N GLN A 138 11.82 4.08 3.72
CA GLN A 138 12.67 4.10 4.90
C GLN A 138 13.54 2.84 5.06
N ASP A 139 13.06 1.68 4.58
CA ASP A 139 13.84 0.44 4.49
C ASP A 139 14.97 0.55 3.45
N GLU A 140 14.65 0.98 2.22
CA GLU A 140 15.62 1.19 1.14
C GLU A 140 16.74 2.16 1.56
N LEU A 141 16.38 3.27 2.23
CA LEU A 141 17.36 4.22 2.76
C LEU A 141 18.32 3.58 3.78
N ARG A 142 17.82 2.67 4.63
CA ARG A 142 18.64 2.02 5.67
C ARG A 142 19.47 0.88 5.10
N ARG A 143 18.91 0.08 4.19
CA ARG A 143 19.53 -1.13 3.62
C ARG A 143 20.51 -0.81 2.50
N GLU A 144 20.12 0.07 1.57
CA GLU A 144 20.88 0.36 0.35
C GLU A 144 21.49 1.77 0.34
N GLY A 145 21.02 2.67 1.20
CA GLY A 145 21.45 4.07 1.20
C GLY A 145 20.95 4.86 -0.02
N ARG A 146 20.03 4.28 -0.81
CA ARG A 146 19.37 4.88 -1.98
C ARG A 146 17.88 4.50 -1.96
N VAL A 147 17.02 5.27 -2.64
CA VAL A 147 15.60 4.94 -2.83
C VAL A 147 15.23 4.87 -4.30
N THR A 148 14.25 4.01 -4.60
CA THR A 148 13.69 3.89 -5.95
C THR A 148 12.23 4.35 -6.03
N GLY A 149 11.59 4.60 -4.89
CA GLY A 149 10.24 5.17 -4.80
C GLY A 149 10.22 6.49 -4.04
N CYS A 150 9.18 7.29 -4.24
CA CYS A 150 9.04 8.62 -3.61
C CYS A 150 8.48 8.55 -2.17
N GLY A 151 8.30 7.37 -1.58
CA GLY A 151 7.70 7.17 -0.26
C GLY A 151 6.23 7.59 -0.16
N GLY A 152 5.66 7.52 1.03
CA GLY A 152 4.24 7.79 1.24
C GLY A 152 3.88 9.25 0.95
N TYR A 153 4.71 10.17 1.44
CA TYR A 153 4.55 11.61 1.19
C TYR A 153 4.67 11.92 -0.31
N GLY A 154 5.71 11.42 -0.95
CA GLY A 154 5.99 11.74 -2.35
C GLY A 154 5.13 10.97 -3.35
N THR A 155 4.47 9.87 -2.98
CA THR A 155 3.57 9.13 -3.89
C THR A 155 2.12 9.57 -3.72
N LEU A 156 1.58 9.51 -2.49
CA LEU A 156 0.14 9.71 -2.28
C LEU A 156 -0.27 11.19 -2.26
N LEU A 157 0.52 12.06 -1.64
CA LEU A 157 0.12 13.46 -1.52
C LEU A 157 0.08 14.20 -2.85
N PRO A 158 1.04 14.07 -3.80
CA PRO A 158 0.88 14.71 -5.10
C PRO A 158 -0.40 14.27 -5.82
N PHE A 159 -0.77 12.99 -5.71
CA PHE A 159 -2.06 12.49 -6.21
C PHE A 159 -3.24 13.24 -5.57
N VAL A 160 -3.29 13.32 -4.23
CA VAL A 160 -4.36 14.02 -3.52
C VAL A 160 -4.40 15.52 -3.89
N PHE A 161 -3.24 16.19 -3.96
CA PHE A 161 -3.13 17.57 -4.38
C PHE A 161 -3.65 17.80 -5.80
N CYS A 162 -3.32 16.91 -6.73
CA CYS A 162 -3.80 16.96 -8.12
C CYS A 162 -5.32 16.73 -8.21
N ILE A 163 -5.87 15.78 -7.46
CA ILE A 163 -7.32 15.51 -7.47
C ILE A 163 -8.10 16.67 -6.85
N LEU A 164 -7.66 17.19 -5.69
CA LEU A 164 -8.34 18.30 -5.04
C LEU A 164 -8.17 19.62 -5.79
N GLY A 165 -6.95 19.94 -6.21
CA GLY A 165 -6.65 21.13 -6.99
C GLY A 165 -7.38 21.10 -8.33
N GLY A 166 -7.39 19.94 -8.99
CA GLY A 166 -8.11 19.73 -10.23
C GLY A 166 -9.63 19.85 -10.06
N GLY A 167 -10.20 19.19 -9.06
CA GLY A 167 -11.62 19.29 -8.73
C GLY A 167 -12.04 20.72 -8.39
N ALA A 168 -11.26 21.43 -7.56
CA ALA A 168 -11.50 22.83 -7.21
C ALA A 168 -11.44 23.75 -8.44
N ALA A 169 -10.43 23.58 -9.31
CA ALA A 169 -10.33 24.32 -10.57
C ALA A 169 -11.47 24.01 -11.55
N SER A 170 -12.09 22.83 -11.46
CA SER A 170 -13.26 22.47 -12.27
C SER A 170 -14.58 23.06 -11.78
N ILE A 171 -14.73 23.36 -10.49
CA ILE A 171 -16.04 23.74 -9.90
C ILE A 171 -16.10 25.16 -9.35
N LEU A 172 -14.98 25.75 -8.91
CA LEU A 172 -15.01 27.04 -8.24
C LEU A 172 -15.11 28.18 -9.27
N PRO A 173 -16.12 29.07 -9.18
CA PRO A 173 -16.33 30.17 -10.12
C PRO A 173 -15.08 31.04 -10.41
N PRO A 174 -14.24 31.42 -9.43
CA PRO A 174 -13.04 32.21 -9.71
C PRO A 174 -11.91 31.41 -10.37
N PHE A 175 -11.98 30.09 -10.39
CA PHE A 175 -10.94 29.19 -10.89
C PHE A 175 -11.39 28.32 -12.06
N CYS A 176 -12.55 28.62 -12.67
CA CYS A 176 -13.25 27.81 -13.67
C CYS A 176 -12.46 27.68 -14.99
N PHE A 177 -11.30 27.05 -14.91
CA PHE A 177 -10.40 26.68 -15.99
C PHE A 177 -10.53 25.17 -16.16
N THR A 178 -11.65 24.75 -16.74
CA THR A 178 -11.97 23.33 -17.00
C THR A 178 -10.81 22.54 -17.62
N PRO A 179 -10.01 23.10 -18.57
CA PRO A 179 -8.84 22.42 -19.11
C PRO A 179 -7.74 22.14 -18.06
N LEU A 180 -7.47 23.10 -17.17
CA LEU A 180 -6.48 22.94 -16.10
C LEU A 180 -6.96 21.92 -15.06
N GLY A 181 -8.23 21.96 -14.68
CA GLY A 181 -8.82 21.00 -13.75
C GLY A 181 -8.72 19.56 -14.26
N GLY A 182 -9.07 19.36 -15.54
CA GLY A 182 -8.92 18.07 -16.21
C GLY A 182 -7.46 17.61 -16.30
N LEU A 183 -6.53 18.50 -16.63
CA LEU A 183 -5.10 18.20 -16.69
C LEU A 183 -4.56 17.74 -15.33
N LEU A 184 -4.90 18.43 -14.24
CA LEU A 184 -4.46 18.06 -12.90
C LEU A 184 -5.00 16.69 -12.48
N ILE A 185 -6.28 16.41 -12.73
CA ILE A 185 -6.87 15.10 -12.42
C ILE A 185 -6.17 13.98 -13.22
N GLN A 186 -5.92 14.21 -14.51
CA GLN A 186 -5.18 13.25 -15.34
C GLN A 186 -3.75 13.04 -14.87
N ALA A 187 -3.03 14.12 -14.54
CA ALA A 187 -1.67 14.05 -14.01
C ALA A 187 -1.61 13.30 -12.67
N GLY A 188 -2.55 13.56 -11.76
CA GLY A 188 -2.67 12.80 -10.51
C GLY A 188 -2.93 11.32 -10.76
N SER A 189 -3.84 11.00 -11.67
CA SER A 189 -4.19 9.62 -12.02
C SER A 189 -2.99 8.89 -12.64
N ALA A 190 -2.25 9.53 -13.54
CA ALA A 190 -1.03 8.97 -14.11
C ALA A 190 0.06 8.78 -13.04
N TRP A 191 0.20 9.75 -12.13
CA TRP A 191 1.17 9.69 -11.03
C TRP A 191 0.95 8.50 -10.11
N ILE A 192 -0.29 8.28 -9.65
CA ILE A 192 -0.59 7.16 -8.76
C ILE A 192 -0.45 5.80 -9.47
N LEU A 193 -0.75 5.72 -10.77
CA LEU A 193 -0.54 4.51 -11.58
C LEU A 193 0.95 4.19 -11.75
N LEU A 194 1.78 5.20 -12.03
CA LEU A 194 3.24 5.03 -12.10
C LEU A 194 3.82 4.60 -10.75
N GLY A 195 3.35 5.23 -9.65
CA GLY A 195 3.69 4.81 -8.29
C GLY A 195 3.30 3.35 -8.04
N GLN A 196 2.11 2.93 -8.48
CA GLN A 196 1.63 1.57 -8.33
C GLN A 196 2.47 0.54 -9.09
N VAL A 197 2.88 0.82 -10.32
CA VAL A 197 3.80 -0.03 -11.10
C VAL A 197 5.15 -0.13 -10.38
N ASN A 198 5.68 0.98 -9.89
CA ASN A 198 6.95 1.02 -9.18
C ASN A 198 6.90 0.23 -7.87
N LEU A 199 5.82 0.38 -7.10
CA LEU A 199 5.57 -0.39 -5.88
C LEU A 199 5.62 -1.90 -6.15
N TYR A 200 4.95 -2.37 -7.21
CA TYR A 200 4.97 -3.79 -7.56
C TYR A 200 6.37 -4.29 -7.91
N ARG A 201 7.18 -3.48 -8.60
CA ARG A 201 8.58 -3.81 -8.88
C ARG A 201 9.40 -3.93 -7.59
N ARG A 202 9.27 -2.95 -6.68
CA ARG A 202 9.99 -2.94 -5.40
C ARG A 202 9.64 -4.14 -4.53
N VAL A 203 8.36 -4.51 -4.47
CA VAL A 203 7.91 -5.72 -3.76
C VAL A 203 8.48 -6.99 -4.38
N ASN A 204 8.56 -7.07 -5.72
CA ASN A 204 9.20 -8.19 -6.39
C ASN A 204 10.69 -8.27 -6.10
N GLU A 205 11.40 -7.14 -6.12
CA GLU A 205 12.84 -7.06 -5.83
C GLU A 205 13.12 -7.57 -4.41
N LEU A 206 12.37 -7.09 -3.41
CA LEU A 206 12.47 -7.57 -2.03
C LEU A 206 12.19 -9.08 -1.90
N TRP A 207 11.17 -9.57 -2.59
CA TRP A 207 10.81 -10.98 -2.54
C TRP A 207 11.90 -11.87 -3.12
N VAL A 208 12.40 -11.53 -4.31
CA VAL A 208 13.45 -12.27 -5.01
C VAL A 208 14.77 -12.20 -4.24
N GLU A 209 15.12 -11.05 -3.66
CA GLU A 209 16.34 -10.90 -2.87
C GLU A 209 16.34 -11.80 -1.62
N LYS A 210 15.20 -11.91 -0.93
CA LYS A 210 15.09 -12.67 0.32
C LYS A 210 14.87 -14.16 0.13
N TYR A 211 13.96 -14.56 -0.77
CA TYR A 211 13.54 -15.96 -0.93
C TYR A 211 14.11 -16.63 -2.17
N GLY A 212 14.72 -15.87 -3.08
CA GLY A 212 15.06 -16.35 -4.41
C GLY A 212 13.83 -16.66 -5.27
N GLY A 213 14.06 -17.22 -6.46
CA GLY A 213 12.98 -17.67 -7.35
C GLY A 213 12.35 -16.57 -8.19
N GLU A 214 11.07 -16.74 -8.52
CA GLU A 214 10.34 -15.88 -9.45
C GLU A 214 9.58 -14.75 -8.74
N ALA A 215 9.48 -13.61 -9.42
CA ALA A 215 8.74 -12.45 -8.95
C ALA A 215 7.23 -12.75 -8.85
N PRO A 216 6.58 -12.52 -7.69
CA PRO A 216 5.18 -12.88 -7.50
C PRO A 216 4.20 -11.95 -8.21
N LEU A 217 4.60 -10.71 -8.54
CA LEU A 217 3.71 -9.71 -9.14
C LEU A 217 4.07 -9.45 -10.60
N HIS A 218 3.06 -9.37 -11.46
CA HIS A 218 3.21 -8.80 -12.78
C HIS A 218 2.99 -7.29 -12.71
N ALA A 219 4.06 -6.51 -12.55
CA ALA A 219 3.95 -5.06 -12.29
C ALA A 219 3.12 -4.30 -13.33
N TRP A 220 3.17 -4.72 -14.60
CA TRP A 220 2.39 -4.12 -15.68
C TRP A 220 0.88 -4.38 -15.58
N TRP A 221 0.42 -5.34 -14.77
CA TRP A 221 -1.02 -5.56 -14.52
C TRP A 221 -1.68 -4.38 -13.81
N ALA A 222 -0.90 -3.47 -13.20
CA ALA A 222 -1.42 -2.20 -12.71
C ALA A 222 -2.11 -1.35 -13.79
N LEU A 223 -1.78 -1.59 -15.06
CA LEU A 223 -2.32 -0.85 -16.21
C LEU A 223 -3.54 -1.56 -16.84
N LEU A 224 -3.88 -2.77 -16.38
CA LEU A 224 -5.02 -3.50 -16.89
C LEU A 224 -6.32 -2.96 -16.29
N PRO A 225 -7.45 -3.05 -17.01
CA PRO A 225 -8.73 -2.65 -16.46
C PRO A 225 -9.14 -3.57 -15.29
N PRO A 226 -10.01 -3.07 -14.40
CA PRO A 226 -10.66 -3.92 -13.40
C PRO A 226 -11.33 -5.14 -14.03
N PRO A 227 -11.22 -6.33 -13.42
CA PRO A 227 -10.70 -6.58 -12.06
C PRO A 227 -9.20 -6.94 -11.97
N LEU A 228 -8.44 -6.92 -13.07
CA LEU A 228 -7.07 -7.47 -13.10
C LEU A 228 -6.05 -6.62 -12.31
N ASP A 229 -6.22 -5.30 -12.28
CA ASP A 229 -5.46 -4.39 -11.42
C ASP A 229 -5.68 -4.68 -9.93
N VAL A 230 -6.91 -4.98 -9.54
CA VAL A 230 -7.28 -5.37 -8.17
C VAL A 230 -6.62 -6.69 -7.80
N VAL A 231 -6.61 -7.68 -8.70
CA VAL A 231 -5.95 -8.98 -8.48
C VAL A 231 -4.48 -8.80 -8.11
N VAL A 232 -3.71 -8.03 -8.91
CA VAL A 232 -2.29 -7.80 -8.60
C VAL A 232 -2.12 -6.95 -7.34
N GLY A 233 -3.05 -6.03 -7.04
CA GLY A 233 -3.05 -5.26 -5.80
C GLY A 233 -3.23 -6.12 -4.56
N LEU A 234 -4.14 -7.09 -4.58
CA LEU A 234 -4.34 -8.03 -3.49
C LEU A 234 -3.13 -8.95 -3.30
N ARG A 235 -2.54 -9.43 -4.40
CA ARG A 235 -1.26 -10.18 -4.37
C ARG A 235 -0.18 -9.35 -3.69
N GLN A 236 -0.02 -8.08 -4.08
CA GLN A 236 0.97 -7.18 -3.49
C GLN A 236 0.81 -7.07 -1.97
N VAL A 237 -0.42 -6.91 -1.48
CA VAL A 237 -0.72 -6.82 -0.05
C VAL A 237 -0.31 -8.11 0.67
N HIS A 238 -0.67 -9.27 0.12
CA HIS A 238 -0.33 -10.57 0.71
C HIS A 238 1.18 -10.80 0.80
N PHE A 239 1.89 -10.70 -0.32
CA PHE A 239 3.34 -10.98 -0.37
C PHE A 239 4.14 -9.99 0.48
N LEU A 240 3.77 -8.71 0.49
CA LEU A 240 4.43 -7.73 1.32
C LEU A 240 4.16 -7.97 2.82
N SER A 241 2.92 -8.33 3.18
CA SER A 241 2.60 -8.68 4.56
C SER A 241 3.41 -9.88 5.05
N LYS A 242 3.56 -10.91 4.20
CA LYS A 242 4.37 -12.09 4.51
C LYS A 242 5.85 -11.73 4.66
N PHE A 243 6.39 -10.92 3.74
CA PHE A 243 7.77 -10.42 3.82
C PHE A 243 8.04 -9.70 5.15
N TRP A 244 7.17 -8.77 5.55
CA TRP A 244 7.35 -8.01 6.81
C TRP A 244 7.20 -8.86 8.06
N THR A 245 6.30 -9.86 8.03
CA THR A 245 6.16 -10.84 9.13
C THR A 245 7.50 -11.55 9.35
N ASP A 246 8.11 -12.03 8.28
CA ASP A 246 9.40 -12.72 8.34
C ASP A 246 10.56 -11.77 8.71
N VAL A 247 10.56 -10.50 8.26
CA VAL A 247 11.59 -9.52 8.65
C VAL A 247 11.53 -9.21 10.14
N ARG A 248 10.32 -9.17 10.71
CA ARG A 248 10.11 -8.95 12.15
C ARG A 248 10.33 -10.19 13.01
N GLY A 249 10.59 -11.35 12.40
CA GLY A 249 10.72 -12.62 13.12
C GLY A 249 9.41 -13.05 13.81
N GLU A 250 8.26 -12.61 13.27
CA GLU A 250 6.95 -12.99 13.78
C GLU A 250 6.45 -14.27 13.06
N ASP A 251 5.64 -15.08 13.74
CA ASP A 251 5.01 -16.24 13.11
C ASP A 251 3.88 -15.80 12.16
N TRP A 252 3.89 -16.32 10.93
CA TRP A 252 2.82 -16.07 9.97
C TRP A 252 1.51 -16.69 10.43
N LYS A 253 0.52 -15.84 10.75
CA LYS A 253 -0.80 -16.26 11.26
C LYS A 253 -1.81 -16.63 10.16
N GLY A 254 -1.39 -16.61 8.90
CA GLY A 254 -2.26 -16.87 7.76
C GLY A 254 -3.03 -15.65 7.26
N ASP A 255 -3.54 -15.78 6.04
CA ASP A 255 -4.42 -14.79 5.42
C ASP A 255 -5.60 -15.51 4.77
N VAL A 256 -6.70 -15.64 5.53
CA VAL A 256 -7.91 -16.36 5.10
C VAL A 256 -8.43 -15.89 3.74
N VAL A 257 -8.29 -14.59 3.42
CA VAL A 257 -8.72 -14.09 2.10
C VAL A 257 -7.79 -14.60 0.99
N ALA A 258 -6.48 -14.53 1.19
CA ALA A 258 -5.50 -14.88 0.17
C ALA A 258 -5.23 -16.39 0.02
N GLU A 259 -5.37 -17.15 1.10
CA GLU A 259 -4.95 -18.55 1.19
C GLU A 259 -6.15 -19.51 1.10
N GLU A 260 -7.30 -19.11 1.67
CA GLU A 260 -8.48 -19.97 1.69
C GLU A 260 -9.51 -19.53 0.65
N LEU A 261 -9.95 -18.26 0.71
CA LEU A 261 -11.08 -17.76 -0.09
C LEU A 261 -10.73 -17.54 -1.57
N PHE A 262 -9.53 -17.00 -1.85
CA PHE A 262 -9.07 -16.66 -3.20
C PHE A 262 -7.61 -17.12 -3.41
N PRO A 263 -7.36 -18.43 -3.61
CA PRO A 263 -6.02 -19.01 -3.63
C PRO A 263 -5.06 -18.43 -4.69
N PHE A 264 -5.60 -17.85 -5.77
CA PHE A 264 -4.79 -17.16 -6.76
C PHE A 264 -4.03 -15.96 -6.18
N ILE A 265 -4.39 -15.44 -5.01
CA ILE A 265 -3.69 -14.31 -4.38
C ILE A 265 -2.34 -14.78 -3.79
N SER A 266 -2.31 -15.96 -3.17
CA SER A 266 -1.11 -16.51 -2.51
C SER A 266 -0.23 -17.39 -3.41
N SER A 267 -0.68 -17.70 -4.62
CA SER A 267 0.08 -18.54 -5.58
C SER A 267 1.43 -17.91 -5.96
N GLU A 268 2.53 -18.68 -6.04
CA GLU A 268 3.90 -18.17 -6.25
C GLU A 268 4.04 -17.28 -7.49
N ARG A 269 3.64 -17.79 -8.66
CA ARG A 269 3.47 -17.00 -9.88
C ARG A 269 2.14 -17.34 -10.51
N PHE A 270 1.43 -16.31 -10.94
CA PHE A 270 0.09 -16.44 -11.48
C PHE A 270 -0.06 -15.57 -12.71
N THR A 271 -0.05 -16.22 -13.87
CA THR A 271 -0.08 -15.58 -15.19
C THR A 271 -1.51 -15.31 -15.65
N LEU A 272 -1.68 -14.50 -16.70
CA LEU A 272 -3.00 -14.29 -17.32
C LEU A 272 -3.53 -15.58 -17.95
N LYS A 273 -2.64 -16.42 -18.50
CA LYS A 273 -3.02 -17.74 -19.01
C LYS A 273 -3.62 -18.56 -17.87
N GLU A 274 -2.91 -18.69 -16.74
CA GLU A 274 -3.42 -19.45 -15.58
C GLU A 274 -4.67 -18.82 -14.98
N PHE A 275 -4.80 -17.50 -14.98
CA PHE A 275 -6.04 -16.86 -14.57
C PHE A 275 -7.22 -17.30 -15.44
N VAL A 276 -7.04 -17.44 -16.75
CA VAL A 276 -8.13 -17.90 -17.62
C VAL A 276 -8.30 -19.42 -17.55
N THR A 277 -7.20 -20.19 -17.48
CA THR A 277 -7.24 -21.65 -17.65
C THR A 277 -7.38 -22.43 -16.36
N GLN A 278 -7.18 -21.83 -15.18
CA GLN A 278 -7.20 -22.56 -13.90
C GLN A 278 -8.27 -21.98 -12.96
N PRO A 279 -9.57 -22.14 -13.29
CA PRO A 279 -10.65 -21.62 -12.47
C PRO A 279 -10.65 -22.20 -11.05
N LYS A 280 -10.03 -23.37 -10.85
CA LYS A 280 -9.83 -23.97 -9.52
C LYS A 280 -9.05 -23.12 -8.53
N ARG A 281 -8.25 -22.17 -9.02
CA ARG A 281 -7.49 -21.22 -8.19
C ARG A 281 -8.29 -19.97 -7.84
N TRP A 282 -9.45 -19.74 -8.45
CA TRP A 282 -10.19 -18.48 -8.29
C TRP A 282 -10.83 -18.33 -6.91
N PHE A 283 -11.57 -19.34 -6.48
CA PHE A 283 -12.37 -19.30 -5.28
C PHE A 283 -12.23 -20.58 -4.48
N TRP A 284 -12.52 -20.51 -3.18
CA TRP A 284 -12.54 -21.69 -2.31
C TRP A 284 -13.49 -22.79 -2.79
N PHE A 285 -14.61 -22.44 -3.42
CA PHE A 285 -15.61 -23.39 -3.93
C PHE A 285 -15.30 -23.91 -5.34
N SER A 286 -14.35 -23.30 -6.05
CA SER A 286 -13.97 -23.77 -7.38
C SER A 286 -12.84 -24.80 -7.35
N LYS A 287 -12.30 -25.16 -6.17
CA LYS A 287 -11.16 -26.09 -6.02
C LYS A 287 -11.32 -27.44 -6.72
N GLU A 288 -12.55 -27.89 -6.90
CA GLU A 288 -12.88 -29.17 -7.57
C GLU A 288 -13.12 -29.03 -9.09
N TRP A 289 -13.04 -27.80 -9.64
CA TRP A 289 -13.27 -27.56 -11.05
C TRP A 289 -12.07 -28.01 -11.87
N GLU A 290 -12.33 -28.53 -13.06
CA GLU A 290 -11.28 -28.91 -14.01
C GLU A 290 -10.62 -27.67 -14.64
N ASP A 291 -9.35 -27.81 -14.99
CA ASP A 291 -8.66 -26.77 -15.76
C ASP A 291 -9.18 -26.76 -17.20
N LEU A 292 -9.17 -25.58 -17.82
CA LEU A 292 -9.64 -25.41 -19.19
C LEU A 292 -8.50 -25.74 -20.17
N ASP A 293 -8.59 -26.90 -20.82
CA ASP A 293 -7.58 -27.42 -21.75
C ASP A 293 -7.55 -26.71 -23.12
N PHE A 294 -8.45 -25.75 -23.39
CA PHE A 294 -8.67 -25.16 -24.72
C PHE A 294 -7.47 -24.38 -25.30
N LEU A 295 -6.45 -24.06 -24.48
CA LEU A 295 -5.27 -23.30 -24.90
C LEU A 295 -3.98 -24.13 -24.96
N ASP A 296 -4.05 -25.43 -24.69
CA ASP A 296 -2.88 -26.29 -24.84
C ASP A 296 -2.84 -26.88 -26.26
N PRO A 297 -1.71 -26.74 -26.98
CA PRO A 297 -1.58 -27.33 -28.30
C PRO A 297 -1.75 -28.85 -28.18
N PRO A 298 -2.35 -29.51 -29.20
CA PRO A 298 -2.53 -30.96 -29.17
C PRO A 298 -1.19 -31.64 -28.89
N LYS A 299 -1.16 -32.47 -27.85
CA LYS A 299 0.05 -33.24 -27.52
C LYS A 299 0.44 -34.06 -28.75
N PRO A 300 1.71 -34.08 -29.17
CA PRO A 300 2.13 -34.90 -30.30
C PRO A 300 1.75 -36.35 -30.01
N GLN A 301 0.94 -36.94 -30.90
CA GLN A 301 0.65 -38.37 -30.86
C GLN A 301 1.98 -39.09 -31.06
N LYS A 302 2.39 -39.88 -30.06
CA LYS A 302 3.51 -40.81 -30.18
C LYS A 302 3.07 -42.06 -30.91
#